data_AF-A0A1R1XBK1-F1
#
_entry.id   AF-A0A1R1XBK1-F1
#
_cell.length_a   1.000
_cell.length_b   1.000
_cell.length_c   1.000
_cell.angle_alpha   90.00
_cell.angle_beta   90.00
_cell.angle_gamma   90.00
#
_symmetry.space_group_name_H-M   'P 1'
#
loop_
_entity.id
_entity.type
_entity.pdbx_description
1 polymer ?
#
loop_
_entity_poly.entity_id
_entity_poly.type
_entity_poly.pdbx_seq_one_letter_code
_entity_poly.pdbx_strand_id
1 'polypeptide(L)'
;MPVALALLLCGEKDNKNIFDISRDILVPMGVYFQVQDDYLDLYGDVKLTEKLGTSIKDNKRSRLVIKAFEKCDSSQRKILDLHHGKKSDEDELVVKKLYQDLYIQSVFQQYAEKTESTLRDLISKVDTSEINPEIFSSFLNKISHRQK
;
A
#
# COMPACT_ATOMS: atom_id res chain seq x y z
N MET A 1 8.98 -12.31 -5.68
CA MET A 1 10.19 -13.17 -5.54
C MET A 1 9.89 -14.50 -4.83
N PRO A 2 9.23 -14.55 -3.65
CA PRO A 2 9.06 -15.81 -2.92
C PRO A 2 8.29 -16.91 -3.69
N VAL A 3 7.17 -16.54 -4.31
CA VAL A 3 6.35 -17.49 -5.09
C VAL A 3 7.07 -17.97 -6.35
N ALA A 4 7.75 -17.08 -7.07
CA ALA A 4 8.56 -17.45 -8.24
C ALA A 4 9.67 -18.46 -7.88
N LEU A 5 10.33 -18.31 -6.74
CA LEU A 5 11.33 -19.28 -6.27
C LEU A 5 10.68 -20.63 -5.93
N ALA A 6 9.52 -20.63 -5.27
CA ALA A 6 8.79 -21.86 -4.97
C ALA A 6 8.40 -22.60 -6.25
N LEU A 7 7.90 -21.90 -7.26
CA LEU A 7 7.58 -22.47 -8.58
C LEU A 7 8.79 -23.11 -9.24
N LEU A 8 9.95 -22.44 -9.22
CA LEU A 8 11.20 -23.01 -9.74
C LEU A 8 11.62 -24.28 -8.98
N LEU A 9 11.49 -24.30 -7.65
CA LEU A 9 11.81 -25.45 -6.81
C LEU A 9 10.84 -26.63 -7.02
N CYS A 10 9.58 -26.35 -7.36
CA CYS A 10 8.58 -27.35 -7.72
C CYS A 10 8.77 -27.92 -9.14
N GLY A 11 9.74 -27.41 -9.92
CA GLY A 11 10.03 -27.90 -11.26
C GLY A 11 9.27 -27.18 -12.39
N GLU A 12 8.52 -26.12 -12.09
CA GLU A 12 7.68 -25.38 -13.06
C GLU A 12 8.47 -24.43 -13.98
N LYS A 13 9.79 -24.62 -14.13
CA LYS A 13 10.70 -23.67 -14.79
C LYS A 13 10.29 -23.26 -16.22
N ASP A 14 9.64 -24.15 -16.96
CA ASP A 14 9.22 -23.93 -18.35
C ASP A 14 7.73 -23.57 -18.48
N ASN A 15 6.97 -23.62 -17.38
CA ASN A 15 5.55 -23.27 -17.34
C ASN A 15 5.40 -21.75 -17.31
N LYS A 16 5.49 -21.08 -18.46
CA LYS A 16 5.38 -19.62 -18.51
C LYS A 16 4.04 -19.10 -17.98
N ASN A 17 2.96 -19.87 -18.17
CA ASN A 17 1.61 -19.46 -17.80
C ASN A 17 1.47 -19.24 -16.28
N ILE A 18 1.97 -20.18 -15.46
CA ILE A 18 1.91 -20.07 -14.01
C ILE A 18 2.70 -18.86 -13.47
N PHE A 19 3.82 -18.51 -14.10
CA PHE A 19 4.59 -17.30 -13.77
C PHE A 19 3.85 -16.02 -14.16
N ASP A 20 3.22 -15.98 -15.33
CA ASP A 20 2.46 -14.82 -15.80
C ASP A 20 1.23 -14.58 -14.89
N ILE A 21 0.43 -15.62 -14.61
CA ILE A 21 -0.69 -15.55 -13.64
C ILE A 21 -0.21 -15.05 -12.28
N SER A 22 0.86 -15.65 -11.76
CA SER A 22 1.41 -15.28 -10.45
C SER A 22 1.90 -13.84 -10.43
N ARG A 23 2.58 -13.37 -11.48
CA ARG A 23 3.06 -11.99 -11.59
C ARG A 23 1.90 -11.00 -11.61
N ASP A 24 0.89 -11.27 -12.43
CA ASP A 24 -0.21 -10.34 -12.68
C ASP A 24 -1.08 -10.13 -11.44
N ILE A 25 -1.06 -11.08 -10.49
CA ILE A 25 -1.71 -10.95 -9.17
C ILE A 25 -0.75 -10.39 -8.12
N LEU A 26 0.46 -10.95 -8.00
CA LEU A 26 1.37 -10.66 -6.90
C LEU A 26 2.06 -9.29 -7.02
N VAL A 27 2.26 -8.77 -8.24
CA VAL A 27 2.84 -7.43 -8.43
C VAL A 27 1.87 -6.35 -7.95
N PRO A 28 0.59 -6.29 -8.40
CA PRO A 28 -0.38 -5.34 -7.85
C PRO A 28 -0.62 -5.54 -6.34
N MET A 29 -0.63 -6.78 -5.87
CA MET A 29 -0.73 -7.08 -4.43
C MET A 29 0.46 -6.54 -3.64
N GLY A 30 1.69 -6.63 -4.17
CA GLY A 30 2.87 -6.03 -3.56
C GLY A 30 2.81 -4.49 -3.52
N VAL A 31 2.28 -3.86 -4.57
CA VAL A 31 2.01 -2.42 -4.56
C VAL A 31 0.97 -2.07 -3.50
N TYR A 32 -0.11 -2.85 -3.39
CA TYR A 32 -1.11 -2.65 -2.35
C TYR A 32 -0.52 -2.78 -0.95
N PHE A 33 0.34 -3.78 -0.74
CA PHE A 33 1.05 -3.97 0.52
C PHE A 33 1.89 -2.76 0.92
N GLN A 34 2.67 -2.19 0.00
CA GLN A 34 3.48 -1.00 0.31
C GLN A 34 2.62 0.24 0.62
N VAL A 35 1.45 0.35 -0.02
CA VAL A 35 0.52 1.46 0.23
C VAL A 35 -0.15 1.32 1.60
N GLN A 36 -0.46 0.09 2.03
CA GLN A 36 -0.90 -0.20 3.40
C GLN A 36 0.17 0.15 4.43
N ASP A 37 1.43 -0.21 4.17
CA ASP A 37 2.58 0.14 5.02
C ASP A 37 2.74 1.66 5.15
N ASP A 38 2.66 2.41 4.04
CA ASP A 38 2.68 3.88 4.04
C ASP A 38 1.52 4.51 4.85
N TYR A 39 0.36 3.86 4.88
CA TYR A 39 -0.78 4.30 5.67
C TYR A 39 -0.58 4.05 7.16
N LEU A 40 -0.10 2.86 7.53
CA LEU A 40 0.22 2.53 8.92
C LEU A 40 1.35 3.40 9.46
N ASP A 41 2.33 3.76 8.63
CA ASP A 41 3.38 4.72 8.98
C ASP A 41 2.83 6.12 9.33
N LEU A 42 1.68 6.52 8.77
CA LEU A 42 1.11 7.86 8.94
C LEU A 42 -0.01 7.91 9.98
N TYR A 43 -0.83 6.87 10.06
CA TYR A 43 -2.05 6.79 10.86
C TYR A 43 -2.08 5.62 11.85
N GLY A 44 -1.10 4.73 11.81
CA GLY A 44 -1.02 3.59 12.73
C GLY A 44 -0.76 4.04 14.17
N ASP A 45 -1.28 3.27 15.13
CA ASP A 45 -0.99 3.48 16.55
C ASP A 45 0.48 3.14 16.81
N VAL A 46 1.21 4.05 17.47
CA VAL A 46 2.60 3.88 17.89
C VAL A 46 2.79 2.58 18.70
N LYS A 47 1.77 2.16 19.46
CA LYS A 47 1.79 0.90 20.22
C LYS A 47 1.78 -0.34 19.32
N LEU A 48 1.13 -0.25 18.16
CA LEU A 48 1.06 -1.34 17.18
C LEU A 48 2.30 -1.31 16.28
N THR A 49 2.67 -0.16 15.73
CA THR A 49 3.75 -0.06 14.72
C THR A 49 5.16 -0.22 15.28
N GLU A 50 5.36 -0.17 16.61
CA GLU A 50 6.69 -0.15 17.30
C GLU A 50 7.62 0.99 16.86
N LYS A 51 7.13 1.90 16.00
CA LYS A 51 7.86 3.05 15.48
C LYS A 51 6.95 4.28 15.57
N LEU A 52 7.50 5.39 16.07
CA LEU A 52 6.86 6.68 15.83
C LEU A 52 6.79 6.88 14.31
N GLY A 53 5.62 7.17 13.76
CA GLY A 53 5.45 7.44 12.34
C GLY A 53 6.25 8.67 11.91
N THR A 54 7.43 8.47 11.33
CA THR A 54 8.34 9.58 10.93
C THR A 54 8.17 10.01 9.47
N SER A 55 7.23 9.42 8.71
CA SER A 55 7.11 9.65 7.26
C SER A 55 7.03 11.12 6.85
N ILE A 56 6.33 11.97 7.60
CA ILE A 56 6.26 13.42 7.35
C ILE A 56 7.63 14.07 7.63
N LYS A 57 8.26 13.73 8.76
CA LYS A 57 9.55 14.30 9.19
C LYS A 57 10.71 13.87 8.31
N ASP A 58 10.65 12.64 7.79
CA ASP A 58 11.68 12.04 6.94
C ASP A 58 11.52 12.44 5.46
N ASN A 59 10.52 13.27 5.14
CA ASN A 59 10.21 13.69 3.78
C ASN A 59 10.00 12.48 2.83
N LYS A 60 9.42 11.39 3.35
CA LYS A 60 9.17 10.17 2.58
C LYS A 60 8.18 10.51 1.47
N ARG A 61 8.51 10.18 0.22
CA ARG A 61 7.60 10.34 -0.93
C ARG A 61 6.60 9.18 -0.99
N SER A 62 5.88 8.98 0.10
CA SER A 62 4.85 7.94 0.18
C SER A 62 3.68 8.26 -0.75
N ARG A 63 2.90 7.24 -1.11
CA ARG A 63 1.77 7.43 -2.03
C ARG A 63 0.73 8.41 -1.49
N LEU A 64 0.57 8.47 -0.17
CA LEU A 64 -0.34 9.37 0.52
C LEU A 64 0.11 10.84 0.44
N VAL A 65 1.42 11.07 0.57
CA VAL A 65 2.02 12.40 0.41
C VAL A 65 1.80 12.90 -1.02
N ILE A 66 2.11 12.08 -2.03
CA ILE A 66 1.89 12.43 -3.44
C ILE A 66 0.42 12.77 -3.67
N LYS A 67 -0.51 11.99 -3.11
CA LYS A 67 -1.95 12.24 -3.26
C LYS A 67 -2.40 13.53 -2.59
N ALA A 68 -1.79 13.92 -1.48
CA ALA A 68 -2.04 15.22 -0.86
C ALA A 68 -1.56 16.37 -1.76
N PHE A 69 -0.37 16.25 -2.35
CA PHE A 69 0.17 17.22 -3.30
C PHE A 69 -0.66 17.35 -4.59
N GLU A 70 -1.33 16.29 -5.03
CA GLU A 70 -2.25 16.33 -6.17
C GLU A 70 -3.60 16.97 -5.83
N LYS A 71 -4.02 16.93 -4.56
CA LYS A 71 -5.34 17.41 -4.12
C LYS A 71 -5.33 18.82 -3.58
N CYS A 72 -4.18 19.30 -3.12
CA CYS A 72 -4.07 20.63 -2.54
C CYS A 72 -4.30 21.74 -3.58
N ASP A 73 -4.98 22.81 -3.17
CA ASP A 73 -4.97 24.06 -3.90
C ASP A 73 -3.64 24.82 -3.73
N SER A 74 -3.49 25.97 -4.39
CA SER A 74 -2.25 26.76 -4.33
C SER A 74 -1.89 27.28 -2.93
N SER A 75 -2.86 27.49 -2.05
CA SER A 75 -2.62 27.94 -0.67
C SER A 75 -2.18 26.78 0.21
N GLN A 76 -2.87 25.64 0.12
CA GLN A 76 -2.55 24.40 0.81
C GLN A 76 -1.20 23.83 0.34
N ARG A 77 -0.86 24.01 -0.94
CA ARG A 77 0.44 23.61 -1.49
C ARG A 77 1.60 24.32 -0.78
N LYS A 78 1.47 25.61 -0.51
CA LYS A 78 2.50 26.38 0.22
C LYS A 78 2.69 25.85 1.64
N ILE A 79 1.61 25.40 2.29
CA ILE A 79 1.68 24.77 3.62
C ILE A 79 2.50 23.48 3.53
N LEU A 80 2.22 22.61 2.56
CA LEU A 80 3.01 21.38 2.36
C LEU A 80 4.48 21.69 2.06
N ASP A 81 4.77 22.63 1.17
CA ASP A 81 6.15 22.99 0.81
C ASP A 81 6.93 23.59 2.00
N LEU A 82 6.26 24.26 2.93
CA LEU A 82 6.88 24.88 4.11
C LEU A 82 7.13 23.89 5.25
N HIS A 83 6.15 23.02 5.53
CA HIS A 83 6.12 22.20 6.74
C HIS A 83 6.50 20.72 6.50
N HIS A 84 6.32 20.18 5.30
CA HIS A 84 6.65 18.78 5.02
C HIS A 84 8.17 18.54 5.05
N GLY A 85 8.62 17.45 5.65
CA GLY A 85 10.04 17.11 5.77
C GLY A 85 10.80 17.89 6.83
N LYS A 86 10.10 18.63 7.70
CA LYS A 86 10.70 19.29 8.86
C LYS A 86 10.67 18.37 10.07
N LYS A 87 11.70 18.45 10.91
CA LYS A 87 11.85 17.60 12.10
C LYS A 87 11.10 18.11 13.35
N SER A 88 10.35 19.20 13.23
CA SER A 88 9.55 19.77 14.33
C SER A 88 8.20 19.05 14.45
N ASP A 89 7.74 18.88 15.70
CA ASP A 89 6.44 18.28 16.00
C ASP A 89 5.28 19.21 15.59
N GLU A 90 5.49 20.53 15.70
CA GLU A 90 4.54 21.55 15.27
C GLU A 90 4.30 21.49 13.76
N ASP A 91 5.37 21.39 12.96
CA ASP A 91 5.30 21.25 11.51
C ASP A 91 4.55 19.96 11.12
N GLU A 92 4.81 18.85 11.83
CA GLU A 92 4.11 17.58 11.61
C GLU A 92 2.61 17.71 11.88
N LEU A 93 2.21 18.39 12.95
CA LEU A 93 0.80 18.61 13.29
C LEU A 93 0.08 19.44 12.23
N VAL A 94 0.73 20.47 11.68
CA VAL A 94 0.18 21.29 10.58
C VAL A 94 -0.08 20.43 9.35
N VAL A 95 0.89 19.58 8.95
CA VAL A 95 0.72 18.67 7.81
C VAL A 95 -0.37 17.64 8.07
N LYS A 96 -0.43 17.04 9.27
CA LYS A 96 -1.49 16.08 9.62
C LYS A 96 -2.88 16.70 9.56
N LYS A 97 -3.03 17.95 10.03
CA LYS A 97 -4.30 18.68 9.93
C LYS A 97 -4.68 18.92 8.47
N LEU A 98 -3.74 19.34 7.64
CA LEU A 98 -4.02 19.50 6.21
C LEU A 98 -4.43 18.18 5.55
N TYR A 99 -3.83 17.04 5.93
CA TYR A 99 -4.25 15.74 5.43
C TYR A 99 -5.67 15.36 5.84
N GLN A 100 -6.12 15.79 7.02
CA GLN A 100 -7.53 15.65 7.44
C GLN A 100 -8.44 16.52 6.57
N ASP A 101 -8.09 17.79 6.35
CA ASP A 101 -8.86 18.73 5.52
C ASP A 101 -8.96 18.26 4.05
N LEU A 102 -7.93 17.58 3.56
CA LEU A 102 -7.89 16.97 2.21
C LEU A 102 -8.54 15.58 2.15
N TYR A 103 -9.07 15.09 3.27
CA TYR A 103 -9.68 13.76 3.41
C TYR A 103 -8.79 12.60 2.95
N ILE A 104 -7.46 12.70 3.15
CA ILE A 104 -6.48 11.74 2.62
C ILE A 104 -6.74 10.32 3.11
N GLN A 105 -7.18 10.15 4.35
CA GLN A 105 -7.59 8.87 4.92
C GLN A 105 -8.73 8.22 4.11
N SER A 106 -9.75 9.00 3.73
CA SER A 106 -10.85 8.50 2.90
C SER A 106 -10.40 8.13 1.48
N VAL A 107 -9.44 8.89 0.91
CA VAL A 107 -8.85 8.56 -0.40
C VAL A 107 -8.14 7.21 -0.37
N PHE A 108 -7.39 6.97 0.71
CA PHE A 108 -6.74 5.70 0.93
C PHE A 108 -7.74 4.57 1.07
N GLN A 109 -8.78 4.76 1.90
CA GLN A 109 -9.81 3.74 2.11
C GLN A 109 -10.48 3.32 0.79
N GLN A 110 -10.88 4.30 -0.03
CA GLN A 110 -11.46 4.03 -1.36
C GLN A 110 -10.47 3.29 -2.29
N TYR A 111 -9.19 3.66 -2.25
CA TYR A 111 -8.16 2.96 -3.00
C TYR A 111 -7.99 1.51 -2.52
N ALA A 112 -7.99 1.29 -1.20
CA ALA A 112 -7.83 -0.01 -0.58
C ALA A 112 -9.00 -0.95 -0.94
N GLU A 113 -10.24 -0.48 -0.75
CA GLU A 113 -11.46 -1.23 -1.10
C GLU A 113 -11.48 -1.60 -2.59
N LYS A 114 -11.18 -0.63 -3.47
CA LYS A 114 -11.13 -0.88 -4.92
C LYS A 114 -10.04 -1.88 -5.30
N THR A 115 -8.85 -1.74 -4.73
CA THR A 115 -7.70 -2.61 -5.02
C THR A 115 -7.97 -4.03 -4.52
N GLU A 116 -8.53 -4.17 -3.33
CA GLU A 116 -8.93 -5.46 -2.77
C GLU A 116 -9.99 -6.14 -3.63
N SER A 117 -11.04 -5.42 -4.03
CA SER A 117 -12.06 -5.95 -4.96
C SER A 117 -11.42 -6.43 -6.26
N THR A 118 -10.54 -5.62 -6.86
CA THR A 118 -9.84 -5.97 -8.10
C THR A 118 -8.98 -7.21 -7.93
N LEU A 119 -8.25 -7.33 -6.82
CA LEU A 119 -7.42 -8.50 -6.53
C LEU A 119 -8.27 -9.75 -6.30
N ARG A 120 -9.39 -9.65 -5.58
CA ARG A 120 -10.34 -10.76 -5.40
C ARG A 120 -10.92 -11.22 -6.75
N ASP A 121 -11.24 -10.28 -7.64
CA ASP A 121 -11.73 -10.57 -8.99
C ASP A 121 -10.68 -11.19 -9.91
N LEU A 122 -9.39 -10.84 -9.74
CA LEU A 122 -8.30 -11.49 -10.47
C LEU A 122 -8.09 -12.92 -9.97
N ILE A 123 -8.12 -13.11 -8.65
CA ILE A 123 -7.92 -14.44 -8.02
C ILE A 123 -9.06 -15.39 -8.40
N SER A 124 -10.31 -14.91 -8.48
CA SER A 124 -11.46 -15.75 -8.85
C SER A 124 -11.44 -16.23 -10.31
N LYS A 125 -10.65 -15.59 -11.16
CA LYS A 125 -10.48 -15.93 -12.58
C LYS A 125 -9.29 -16.85 -12.85
N VAL A 126 -8.52 -17.20 -11.82
CA VAL A 126 -7.39 -18.12 -11.95
C VAL A 126 -7.88 -19.51 -12.31
N ASP A 127 -7.24 -20.13 -13.30
CA ASP A 127 -7.48 -21.53 -13.64
C ASP A 127 -6.91 -22.44 -12.54
N THR A 128 -7.80 -23.15 -11.84
CA THR A 128 -7.44 -24.06 -10.76
C THR A 128 -6.62 -25.28 -11.22
N SER A 129 -6.61 -25.58 -12.52
CA SER A 129 -5.77 -26.64 -13.08
C SER A 129 -4.30 -26.25 -13.19
N GLU A 130 -4.00 -24.94 -13.23
CA GLU A 130 -2.64 -24.40 -13.31
C GLU A 130 -2.06 -24.12 -11.92
N ILE A 131 -2.82 -23.46 -11.05
CA ILE A 131 -2.36 -23.10 -9.71
C ILE A 131 -3.54 -22.98 -8.74
N ASN A 132 -3.33 -23.42 -7.49
CA ASN A 132 -4.34 -23.23 -6.45
C ASN A 132 -4.50 -21.73 -6.12
N PRO A 133 -5.66 -21.10 -6.40
CA PRO A 133 -5.88 -19.68 -6.13
C PRO A 133 -5.89 -19.33 -4.63
N GLU A 134 -6.08 -20.30 -3.74
CA GLU A 134 -6.05 -20.10 -2.29
C GLU A 134 -4.72 -19.53 -1.80
N ILE A 135 -3.61 -19.80 -2.49
CA ILE A 135 -2.30 -19.23 -2.18
C ILE A 135 -2.38 -17.70 -2.24
N PHE A 136 -3.00 -17.15 -3.27
CA PHE A 136 -3.16 -15.70 -3.43
C PHE A 136 -4.18 -15.13 -2.44
N SER A 137 -5.30 -15.82 -2.22
CA SER A 137 -6.31 -15.41 -1.23
C SER A 137 -5.73 -15.35 0.19
N SER A 138 -4.88 -16.32 0.55
CA SER A 138 -4.20 -16.36 1.85
C SER A 138 -3.26 -15.16 2.03
N PHE A 139 -2.51 -14.78 0.99
CA PHE A 139 -1.69 -13.57 1.03
C PHE A 139 -2.54 -12.30 1.11
N LEU A 140 -3.59 -12.19 0.29
CA LEU A 140 -4.46 -11.02 0.29
C LEU A 140 -5.11 -10.82 1.66
N ASN A 141 -5.65 -11.88 2.28
CA ASN A 141 -6.28 -11.78 3.61
C ASN A 141 -5.29 -11.37 4.72
N LYS A 142 -3.99 -11.67 4.58
CA LYS A 142 -2.96 -11.20 5.52
C LYS A 142 -2.58 -9.72 5.31
N ILE A 143 -2.80 -9.20 4.11
CA ILE A 143 -2.51 -7.80 3.76
C ILE A 143 -3.73 -6.92 4.03
N SER A 144 -4.92 -7.39 3.67
CA SER A 144 -6.19 -6.75 3.93
C SER A 144 -6.43 -6.67 5.44
N HIS A 145 -6.71 -5.46 5.93
CA HIS A 145 -6.93 -5.16 7.36
C HIS A 145 -5.74 -5.45 8.28
N ARG A 146 -4.52 -5.43 7.74
CA ARG A 146 -3.30 -5.58 8.54
C ARG A 146 -3.26 -4.54 9.66
N GLN A 147 -3.19 -5.01 10.90
CA GLN A 147 -2.97 -4.15 12.09
C GLN A 147 -1.52 -4.23 12.57
N LYS A 148 -0.83 -5.36 12.33
CA LYS A 148 0.62 -5.54 12.12
C LYS A 148 0.91 -6.98 11.74
#